data_AF-A0A524AKA1-F1
#
_entry.id   AF-A0A524AKA1-F1
#
_cell.length_a   1.000
_cell.length_b   1.000
_cell.length_c   1.000
_cell.angle_alpha   90.00
_cell.angle_beta   90.00
_cell.angle_gamma   90.00
#
_symmetry.space_group_name_H-M   'P 1'
#
loop_
_entity.id
_entity.type
_entity.pdbx_description
1 polymer ?
#
loop_
_entity_poly.entity_id
_entity_poly.type
_entity_poly.pdbx_seq_one_letter_code
_entity_poly.pdbx_strand_id
1 'polypeptide(L)'
;MLEFVFPVKLGKKWYRSDEKARLNPTYADDWMLRKVTKVGTVVVPAGEFNDCFFLEEEWAGYTAETWFCPNVGIVDEKGDHHGTPEGFRQVLIRYQLNK
;
A
#
# COMPACT_ATOMS: atom_id res chain seq x y z
N MET A 1 4.86 6.12 -24.71
CA MET A 1 4.60 5.01 -23.78
C MET A 1 4.54 5.62 -22.40
N LEU A 2 3.42 5.52 -21.70
CA LEU A 2 3.29 6.00 -20.32
C LEU A 2 3.85 4.92 -19.41
N GLU A 3 4.94 5.23 -18.70
CA GLU A 3 5.50 4.33 -17.69
C GLU A 3 4.71 4.54 -16.39
N PHE A 4 4.03 3.50 -15.92
CA PHE A 4 3.39 3.53 -14.61
C PHE A 4 4.47 3.37 -13.54
N VAL A 5 5.07 4.48 -13.13
CA VAL A 5 6.05 4.51 -12.04
C VAL A 5 5.31 4.51 -10.71
N PHE A 6 4.94 3.32 -10.23
CA PHE A 6 4.44 3.20 -8.86
C PHE A 6 5.62 3.46 -7.90
N PRO A 7 5.54 4.44 -6.98
CA PRO A 7 6.67 4.90 -6.18
C PRO A 7 6.99 3.94 -5.00
N VAL A 8 7.10 2.65 -5.29
CA VAL A 8 7.47 1.61 -4.33
C VAL A 8 8.97 1.57 -4.11
N LYS A 9 9.46 2.54 -3.34
CA LYS A 9 10.81 2.51 -2.78
C LYS A 9 10.73 2.90 -1.32
N LEU A 10 11.51 2.24 -0.47
CA LEU A 10 11.57 2.54 0.96
C LEU A 10 11.73 4.04 1.22
N GLY A 11 10.90 4.60 2.11
CA GLY A 11 10.90 6.02 2.46
C GLY A 11 10.16 6.93 1.49
N LYS A 12 9.61 6.40 0.39
CA LYS A 12 8.74 7.20 -0.50
C LYS A 12 7.38 7.42 0.16
N LYS A 13 6.83 8.61 -0.10
CA LYS A 13 5.50 9.02 0.34
C LYS A 13 4.82 9.87 -0.72
N TRP A 14 3.50 9.75 -0.83
CA TRP A 14 2.69 10.48 -1.80
C TRP A 14 1.23 10.55 -1.35
N TYR A 15 0.48 11.52 -1.87
CA TYR A 15 -0.97 11.53 -1.75
C TYR A 15 -1.59 10.63 -2.83
N ARG A 16 -2.72 9.99 -2.55
CA ARG A 16 -3.49 9.25 -3.57
C ARG A 16 -4.12 10.15 -4.63
N SER A 17 -4.28 11.44 -4.35
CA SER A 17 -4.88 12.43 -5.24
C SER A 17 -3.82 13.40 -5.76
N ASP A 18 -3.74 13.51 -7.08
CA ASP A 18 -2.92 14.52 -7.76
C ASP A 18 -3.32 15.94 -7.38
N GLU A 19 -4.60 16.18 -7.10
CA GLU A 19 -5.08 17.47 -6.60
C GLU A 19 -4.49 17.77 -5.22
N LYS A 20 -4.58 16.83 -4.28
CA LYS A 20 -4.01 17.01 -2.93
C LYS A 20 -2.50 17.23 -2.99
N ALA A 21 -1.79 16.50 -3.88
CA ALA A 21 -0.37 16.70 -4.13
C ALA A 21 -0.03 18.09 -4.68
N ARG A 22 -0.82 18.61 -5.62
CA ARG A 22 -0.65 19.98 -6.13
C ARG A 22 -0.95 21.05 -5.08
N LEU A 23 -1.96 20.84 -4.24
CA LEU A 23 -2.34 21.78 -3.19
C LEU A 23 -1.37 21.74 -1.99
N ASN A 24 -0.66 20.64 -1.77
CA ASN A 24 0.22 20.42 -0.61
C ASN A 24 1.60 19.88 -1.01
N PRO A 25 2.38 20.61 -1.83
CA PRO A 25 3.61 20.10 -2.44
C PRO A 25 4.74 19.85 -1.42
N THR A 26 4.65 20.44 -0.23
CA THR A 26 5.65 20.29 0.85
C THR A 26 5.39 19.10 1.76
N TYR A 27 4.27 18.39 1.59
CA TYR A 27 3.82 17.35 2.52
C TYR A 27 3.69 17.84 3.97
N ALA A 28 3.34 19.13 4.15
CA ALA A 28 3.12 19.71 5.48
C ALA A 28 1.98 18.99 6.24
N ASP A 29 0.96 18.56 5.50
CA ASP A 29 -0.05 17.62 5.96
C ASP A 29 0.46 16.18 5.80
N ASP A 30 1.03 15.60 6.86
CA ASP A 30 1.49 14.19 6.85
C ASP A 30 0.31 13.19 7.04
N TRP A 31 -0.88 13.71 7.34
CA TRP A 31 -2.15 12.98 7.28
C TRP A 31 -2.57 12.80 5.82
N MET A 32 -3.15 11.64 5.47
CA MET A 32 -3.49 11.20 4.10
C MET A 32 -2.32 10.83 3.18
N LEU A 33 -1.08 10.78 3.68
CA LEU A 33 0.03 10.27 2.89
C LEU A 33 0.06 8.75 2.96
N ARG A 34 0.22 8.14 1.78
CA ARG A 34 0.65 6.76 1.66
C ARG A 34 2.16 6.71 1.75
N LYS A 35 2.70 5.82 2.58
CA LYS A 35 4.13 5.76 2.92
C LYS A 35 4.65 4.34 2.74
N VAL A 36 5.80 4.18 2.10
CA VAL A 36 6.50 2.90 2.04
C VAL A 36 7.41 2.80 3.26
N THR A 37 7.00 2.03 4.27
CA THR A 37 7.70 1.94 5.56
C THR A 37 8.55 0.69 5.72
N LYS A 38 8.28 -0.36 4.94
CA LYS A 38 9.05 -1.61 4.96
C LYS A 38 9.18 -2.23 3.57
N VAL A 39 10.28 -2.95 3.35
CA VAL A 39 10.48 -3.89 2.24
C VAL A 39 10.76 -5.26 2.84
N GLY A 40 10.17 -6.32 2.29
CA GLY A 40 10.46 -7.66 2.77
C GLY A 40 9.60 -8.75 2.15
N THR A 41 9.65 -9.91 2.80
CA THR A 41 8.90 -11.11 2.43
C THR A 41 7.52 -11.11 3.10
N VAL A 42 6.50 -11.52 2.35
CA VAL A 42 5.14 -11.71 2.84
C VAL A 42 4.66 -13.12 2.50
N VAL A 43 4.07 -13.79 3.49
CA VAL A 43 3.55 -15.15 3.37
C VAL A 43 2.03 -15.08 3.48
N VAL A 44 1.35 -15.55 2.42
CA VAL A 44 -0.11 -15.61 2.32
C VAL A 44 -0.51 -16.99 1.79
N PRO A 45 -1.80 -17.39 1.78
CA PRO A 45 -2.19 -18.71 1.30
C PRO A 45 -1.82 -18.97 -0.18
N ALA A 46 -1.70 -17.92 -1.01
CA ALA A 46 -1.19 -18.05 -2.38
C ALA A 46 0.32 -18.38 -2.49
N GLY A 47 1.07 -18.28 -1.39
CA GLY A 47 2.51 -18.57 -1.34
C GLY A 47 3.33 -17.49 -0.63
N GLU A 48 4.64 -17.59 -0.82
CA GLU A 48 5.62 -16.63 -0.33
C GLU A 48 6.04 -15.69 -1.45
N PHE A 49 6.01 -14.39 -1.18
CA PHE A 49 6.44 -13.34 -2.11
C PHE A 49 7.55 -12.51 -1.49
N ASN A 50 8.62 -12.30 -2.26
CA ASN A 50 9.80 -11.55 -1.85
C ASN A 50 9.83 -10.16 -2.50
N ASP A 51 10.66 -9.27 -1.95
CA ASP A 51 10.83 -7.89 -2.43
C ASP A 51 9.51 -7.10 -2.51
N CYS A 52 8.62 -7.34 -1.54
CA CYS A 52 7.35 -6.65 -1.43
C CYS A 52 7.47 -5.40 -0.56
N PHE A 53 6.58 -4.44 -0.80
CA PHE A 53 6.55 -3.14 -0.15
C PHE A 53 5.35 -3.05 0.78
N PHE A 54 5.61 -2.69 2.04
CA PHE A 54 4.57 -2.39 3.00
C PHE A 54 4.22 -0.91 2.92
N LEU A 55 2.93 -0.64 2.74
CA LEU A 55 2.36 0.68 2.61
C LEU A 55 1.49 0.96 3.83
N GLU A 56 1.73 2.09 4.47
CA GLU A 56 0.89 2.61 5.54
C GLU A 56 0.19 3.87 5.06
N GLU A 57 -1.09 4.02 5.43
CA GLU A 57 -1.90 5.20 5.14
C GLU A 57 -2.83 5.46 6.32
N GLU A 58 -2.97 6.73 6.70
CA GLU A 58 -3.93 7.17 7.71
C GLU A 58 -4.70 8.38 7.19
N TRP A 59 -6.04 8.33 7.26
CA TRP A 59 -6.88 9.50 7.01
C TRP A 59 -8.11 9.46 7.88
N ALA A 60 -8.55 10.60 8.42
CA ALA A 60 -9.87 10.74 9.06
C ALA A 60 -10.26 9.56 10.00
N GLY A 61 -9.29 9.05 10.78
CA GLY A 61 -9.51 7.94 11.71
C GLY A 61 -9.54 6.53 11.10
N TYR A 62 -9.31 6.41 9.80
CA TYR A 62 -9.07 5.16 9.08
C TYR A 62 -7.56 4.93 8.93
N THR A 63 -7.10 3.71 9.23
CA THR A 63 -5.73 3.25 8.97
C THR A 63 -5.76 2.10 7.97
N ALA A 64 -4.86 2.13 7.00
CA ALA A 64 -4.65 1.05 6.05
C ALA A 64 -3.21 0.56 6.07
N GLU A 65 -3.09 -0.77 6.02
CA GLU A 65 -1.84 -1.49 5.88
C GLU A 65 -1.94 -2.34 4.61
N THR A 66 -1.01 -2.18 3.67
CA THR A 66 -1.03 -2.91 2.40
C THR A 66 0.34 -3.50 2.08
N TRP A 67 0.37 -4.79 1.75
CA TRP A 67 1.51 -5.44 1.11
C TRP A 67 1.34 -5.45 -0.41
N PHE A 68 2.23 -4.75 -1.11
CA PHE A 68 2.30 -4.73 -2.57
C PHE A 68 3.56 -5.45 -3.06
N CYS A 69 3.40 -6.46 -3.91
CA CYS A 69 4.51 -7.20 -4.51
C CYS A 69 4.60 -6.91 -6.01
N PRO A 70 5.79 -6.55 -6.53
CA PRO A 70 6.00 -6.38 -7.97
C PRO A 70 5.54 -7.60 -8.78
N ASN A 71 4.94 -7.36 -9.94
CA ASN A 71 4.39 -8.38 -10.85
C ASN A 71 3.19 -9.20 -10.30
N VAL A 72 2.78 -9.00 -9.05
CA VAL A 72 1.63 -9.67 -8.42
C VAL A 72 0.52 -8.67 -8.11
N GLY A 73 0.87 -7.53 -7.51
CA GLY A 73 -0.08 -6.53 -7.02
C GLY A 73 -0.22 -6.56 -5.50
N ILE A 74 -1.42 -6.26 -5.00
CA ILE A 74 -1.73 -6.32 -3.56
C ILE A 74 -1.91 -7.79 -3.15
N VAL A 75 -1.22 -8.22 -2.09
CA VAL A 75 -1.27 -9.60 -1.60
C VAL A 75 -1.86 -9.74 -0.19
N ASP A 76 -1.80 -8.69 0.62
CA ASP A 76 -2.53 -8.55 1.89
C ASP A 76 -2.88 -7.06 2.05
N GLU A 77 -4.11 -6.76 2.42
CA GLU A 77 -4.56 -5.41 2.78
C GLU A 77 -5.51 -5.50 3.96
N LYS A 78 -5.30 -4.60 4.93
CA LYS A 78 -6.14 -4.46 6.11
C LYS A 78 -6.52 -2.99 6.28
N GLY A 79 -7.76 -2.76 6.67
CA GLY A 79 -8.26 -1.44 7.04
C GLY A 79 -8.93 -1.47 8.41
N ASP A 80 -8.53 -0.56 9.30
CA ASP A 80 -9.20 -0.31 10.58
C ASP A 80 -9.85 1.08 10.57
N HIS A 81 -10.99 1.24 11.23
CA HIS A 81 -11.65 2.55 11.37
C HIS A 81 -11.93 2.83 12.85
N HIS A 82 -11.41 3.95 13.36
CA HIS A 82 -11.52 4.37 14.76
C HIS A 82 -11.11 3.28 15.75
N GLY A 83 -10.07 2.52 15.42
CA GLY A 83 -9.57 1.44 16.28
C GLY A 83 -10.50 0.23 16.40
N THR A 84 -11.58 0.16 15.61
CA THR A 84 -12.31 -1.10 15.40
C THR A 84 -11.41 -2.01 14.56
N PRO A 85 -10.88 -3.10 15.13
CA PRO A 85 -10.01 -4.00 14.39
C PRO A 85 -10.80 -4.68 13.28
N GLU A 86 -10.19 -4.79 12.11
CA GLU A 86 -10.72 -5.48 10.93
C GLU A 86 -11.99 -4.83 10.35
N GLY A 87 -11.97 -3.51 10.15
CA GLY A 87 -12.96 -2.84 9.29
C GLY A 87 -13.06 -3.56 7.92
N PHE A 88 -11.92 -4.02 7.39
CA PHE A 88 -11.84 -5.17 6.49
C PHE A 88 -10.45 -5.81 6.52
N ARG A 89 -10.36 -7.03 5.96
CA ARG A 89 -9.10 -7.64 5.54
C ARG A 89 -9.27 -8.41 4.23
N GLN A 90 -8.28 -8.30 3.34
CA GLN A 90 -8.21 -9.01 2.08
C GLN A 90 -6.85 -9.69 1.98
N VAL A 91 -6.83 -10.97 1.65
CA VAL A 91 -5.59 -11.75 1.52
C VAL A 91 -5.64 -12.55 0.23
N LEU A 92 -4.54 -12.57 -0.52
CA LEU A 92 -4.42 -13.31 -1.76
C LEU A 92 -4.39 -14.83 -1.46
N ILE A 93 -5.45 -15.51 -1.87
CA ILE A 93 -5.62 -16.95 -1.62
C ILE A 93 -5.04 -17.81 -2.75
N ARG A 94 -5.08 -17.33 -3.99
CA ARG A 94 -4.54 -18.03 -5.15
C ARG A 94 -4.08 -17.05 -6.21
N TYR A 95 -2.97 -17.37 -6.87
CA TYR A 95 -2.41 -16.60 -7.98
C TYR A 95 -1.88 -17.56 -9.05
N GLN A 96 -2.08 -17.21 -10.32
CA GLN A 96 -1.54 -17.97 -11.45
C GLN A 96 -1.16 -17.01 -12.57
N LEU A 97 0.03 -17.22 -13.14
CA LEU A 97 0.46 -16.56 -14.36
C LEU A 97 0.02 -17.42 -15.54
N ASN A 98 -0.92 -16.92 -16.33
CA ASN A 98 -1.24 -17.56 -17.61
C ASN A 98 -0.10 -17.26 -18.58
N LYS A 99 0.52 -18.31 -19.11
CA LYS A 99 1.53 -18.22 -20.18
C LYS A 99 0.87 -18.01 -21.53
#